data_AF-A0A530AAD7-F1
#
_entry.id   AF-A0A530AAD7-F1
#
_cell.length_a   1.000
_cell.length_b   1.000
_cell.length_c   1.000
_cell.angle_alpha   90.00
_cell.angle_beta   90.00
_cell.angle_gamma   90.00
#
_symmetry.space_group_name_H-M   'P 1'
#
loop_
_entity.id
_entity.type
_entity.pdbx_description
1 polymer ?
#
loop_
_entity_poly.entity_id
_entity_poly.type
_entity_poly.pdbx_seq_one_letter_code
_entity_poly.pdbx_strand_id
1 'polypeptide(L)' 'VKALIGSRPIHIEIDGGVSAETAPLVTAAGANVLVAGAAVFKGGSVEAYRANIEAIRTAADNAAS' A
#
# COMPACT_ATOMS: atom_id res chain seq x y z
N VAL A 1 -4.25 13.07 3.20
CA VAL A 1 -5.21 13.05 2.07
C VAL A 1 -6.67 12.86 2.52
N LYS A 2 -6.98 11.98 3.49
CA LYS A 2 -8.38 11.74 3.92
C LYS A 2 -9.14 12.97 4.42
N ALA A 3 -8.46 13.96 4.98
CA ALA A 3 -9.06 15.24 5.37
C ALA A 3 -9.72 16.00 4.20
N LEU A 4 -9.24 15.82 2.96
CA LEU A 4 -9.77 16.50 1.78
C LEU A 4 -11.19 16.03 1.41
N ILE A 5 -11.54 14.78 1.76
CA ILE A 5 -12.83 14.18 1.43
C ILE A 5 -13.82 14.23 2.60
N GLY A 6 -13.43 14.66 3.81
CA GLY A 6 -14.33 14.72 4.96
C GLY A 6 -14.95 13.36 5.29
N SER A 7 -16.25 13.33 5.60
CA SER A 7 -17.00 12.11 5.96
C SER A 7 -17.61 11.35 4.77
N ARG A 8 -17.31 11.77 3.53
CA ARG A 8 -17.85 11.10 2.34
C ARG A 8 -17.30 9.68 2.22
N PRO A 9 -18.11 8.69 1.81
CA PRO A 9 -17.70 7.30 1.68
C PRO A 9 -16.88 7.09 0.38
N ILE A 10 -15.71 7.70 0.30
CA ILE A 10 -14.81 7.63 -0.86
C ILE A 10 -13.59 6.79 -0.47
N HIS A 11 -13.27 5.82 -1.30
CA HIS A 11 -11.99 5.12 -1.24
C HIS A 11 -10.90 5.99 -1.89
N ILE A 12 -9.74 6.09 -1.22
CA ILE A 12 -8.57 6.81 -1.69
C ILE A 12 -7.55 5.76 -2.14
N GLU A 13 -7.32 5.72 -3.45
CA GLU A 13 -6.30 4.90 -4.08
C GLU A 13 -5.00 5.70 -4.25
N ILE A 14 -3.87 5.06 -3.98
CA ILE A 14 -2.55 5.57 -4.38
C ILE A 14 -1.88 4.54 -5.29
N ASP A 15 -1.55 5.00 -6.51
CA ASP A 15 -0.81 4.26 -7.52
C ASP A 15 0.56 4.89 -7.75
N GLY A 16 1.54 4.06 -8.11
CA GLY A 16 2.92 4.45 -8.35
C GLY A 16 3.77 4.47 -7.08
N GLY A 17 4.93 3.81 -7.15
CA GLY A 17 5.93 3.84 -6.08
C GLY A 17 5.55 3.12 -4.77
N VAL A 18 4.43 2.40 -4.73
CA VAL A 18 4.03 1.61 -3.56
C VAL A 18 4.94 0.39 -3.39
N SER A 19 5.55 0.28 -2.21
CA SER A 19 6.42 -0.80 -1.76
C SER A 19 6.23 -1.02 -0.25
N ALA A 20 6.91 -2.00 0.34
CA ALA A 20 6.87 -2.21 1.80
C ALA A 20 7.40 -1.00 2.60
N GLU A 21 8.25 -0.16 1.99
CA GLU A 21 8.78 1.06 2.61
C GLU A 21 7.77 2.22 2.55
N THR A 22 7.03 2.34 1.45
CA THR A 22 6.13 3.48 1.20
C THR A 22 4.67 3.21 1.56
N ALA A 23 4.25 1.94 1.64
CA ALA A 23 2.89 1.56 2.04
C ALA A 23 2.44 2.15 3.38
N PRO A 24 3.27 2.16 4.46
CA PRO A 24 2.91 2.81 5.72
C PRO A 24 2.63 4.30 5.57
N LEU A 25 3.39 4.99 4.72
CA LEU A 25 3.30 6.45 4.55
C LEU A 25 1.96 6.84 3.91
N VAL A 26 1.55 6.13 2.87
CA VAL A 26 0.31 6.41 2.14
C VAL A 26 -0.92 6.00 2.97
N THR A 27 -0.83 4.90 3.72
CA THR A 27 -1.87 4.48 4.67
C THR A 27 -2.04 5.52 5.78
N ALA A 28 -0.96 5.99 6.40
CA ALA A 28 -1.01 7.05 7.41
C ALA A 28 -1.56 8.37 6.87
N ALA A 29 -1.32 8.68 5.59
CA ALA A 29 -1.95 9.82 4.92
C ALA A 29 -3.47 9.64 4.70
N GLY A 30 -3.97 8.41 4.81
CA GLY A 30 -5.37 8.04 4.75
C GLY A 30 -5.81 7.38 3.44
N ALA A 31 -4.87 6.85 2.65
CA ALA A 31 -5.20 5.91 1.58
C ALA A 31 -5.76 4.61 2.17
N ASN A 32 -6.71 3.99 1.48
CA ASN A 32 -7.26 2.68 1.85
C ASN A 32 -7.31 1.70 0.66
N VAL A 33 -6.81 2.12 -0.50
CA VAL A 33 -6.53 1.26 -1.65
C VAL A 33 -5.10 1.57 -2.11
N LEU A 34 -4.29 0.53 -2.27
CA LEU A 34 -2.86 0.66 -2.63
C LEU A 34 -2.61 -0.17 -3.89
N VAL A 35 -1.98 0.43 -4.90
CA VAL A 35 -1.61 -0.25 -6.16
C VAL A 35 -0.08 -0.39 -6.23
N ALA A 36 0.40 -1.63 -6.22
CA ALA A 36 1.81 -1.96 -6.29
C ALA A 36 2.11 -2.85 -7.49
N GLY A 37 2.97 -2.36 -8.40
CA GLY A 37 3.43 -3.10 -9.58
C GLY A 37 4.86 -3.61 -9.41
N ALA A 38 5.85 -2.76 -9.70
CA ALA A 38 7.26 -3.14 -9.71
C ALA A 38 7.76 -3.76 -8.38
N ALA A 39 7.24 -3.28 -7.24
CA ALA A 39 7.58 -3.84 -5.93
C ALA A 39 7.09 -5.29 -5.76
N VAL A 40 5.94 -5.63 -6.34
CA VAL A 40 5.36 -6.99 -6.28
C VAL A 40 6.20 -7.97 -7.11
N PHE A 41 6.63 -7.57 -8.31
CA PHE A 41 7.36 -8.45 -9.24
C PHE A 41 8.88 -8.48 -9.02
N LYS A 42 9.41 -7.72 -8.05
CA LYS A 42 10.84 -7.70 -7.75
C LYS A 42 11.35 -9.09 -7.37
N GLY A 43 12.43 -9.54 -8.01
CA GLY A 43 13.06 -10.84 -7.74
C GLY A 43 12.59 -11.99 -8.64
N GLY A 44 11.49 -11.84 -9.39
CA GLY A 44 11.14 -12.70 -10.53
C GLY A 44 10.78 -14.17 -10.22
N SER A 45 10.66 -14.57 -8.95
CA SER A 45 10.20 -15.90 -8.54
C SER A 45 8.83 -15.85 -7.86
N VAL A 46 8.17 -17.00 -7.76
CA VAL A 46 6.88 -17.11 -7.06
C VAL A 46 7.06 -16.86 -5.56
N GLU A 47 8.19 -17.28 -4.99
CA GLU A 47 8.55 -17.03 -3.60
C GLU A 47 8.73 -15.54 -3.34
N ALA A 48 9.46 -14.83 -4.22
CA ALA A 48 9.65 -13.40 -4.13
C ALA A 48 8.32 -12.66 -4.29
N TYR A 49 7.47 -13.05 -5.24
CA TYR A 49 6.14 -12.48 -5.45
C TYR A 49 5.28 -12.56 -4.18
N ARG A 50 5.22 -13.74 -3.55
CA ARG A 50 4.48 -13.94 -2.29
C ARG A 50 5.04 -13.08 -1.16
N ALA A 51 6.37 -13.12 -0.96
CA ALA A 51 7.03 -12.38 0.10
C ALA A 51 6.85 -10.85 -0.05
N ASN A 52 6.93 -10.33 -1.28
CA ASN A 52 6.73 -8.91 -1.56
C ASN A 52 5.31 -8.46 -1.22
N ILE A 53 4.28 -9.22 -1.62
CA ILE A 53 2.88 -8.91 -1.31
C ILE A 53 2.66 -8.94 0.21
N GLU A 54 3.17 -9.96 0.89
CA GLU A 54 3.04 -10.10 2.34
C GLU A 54 3.71 -8.94 3.09
N ALA A 55 4.90 -8.54 2.65
CA ALA A 55 5.62 -7.41 3.22
C ALA A 55 4.85 -6.09 3.05
N ILE A 56 4.29 -5.83 1.85
CA ILE A 56 3.50 -4.62 1.58
C ILE A 56 2.25 -4.59 2.47
N ARG A 57 1.52 -5.71 2.57
CA ARG A 57 0.30 -5.81 3.39
C ARG A 57 0.59 -5.62 4.87
N THR A 58 1.57 -6.35 5.40
CA THR A 58 1.98 -6.23 6.81
C THR A 58 2.38 -4.80 7.15
N ALA A 59 3.16 -4.15 6.28
CA ALA A 59 3.58 -2.77 6.49
C ALA A 59 2.39 -1.79 6.48
N ALA A 60 1.44 -1.96 5.56
CA ALA A 60 0.23 -1.13 5.51
C ALA A 60 -0.67 -1.34 6.74
N ASP A 61 -0.93 -2.59 7.12
CA ASP A 61 -1.83 -2.95 8.23
C ASP A 61 -1.29 -2.44 9.58
N ASN A 62 0.03 -2.52 9.79
CA ASN A 62 0.69 -1.98 10.98
C ASN A 62 0.56 -0.46 11.10
N ALA A 63 0.40 0.26 9.98
CA ALA A 63 0.19 1.71 9.97
C ALA A 63 -1.28 2.13 10.10
N ALA A 64 -2.22 1.20 9.84
CA ALA A 64 -3.65 1.42 9.96
C ALA A 64 -4.21 1.15 11.37
N SER A 65 -3.41 0.50 12.23
CA SER A 65 -3.72 0.12 13.61
C SER A 65 -3.30 1.22 14.59
#